data_AF-A0AAU9CIM2-F1
#
_entry.id   AF-A0AAU9CIM2-F1
#
_cell.length_a   1.000
_cell.length_b   1.000
_cell.length_c   1.000
_cell.angle_alpha   90.00
_cell.angle_beta   90.00
_cell.angle_gamma   90.00
#
_symmetry.space_group_name_H-M   'P 1'
#
loop_
_entity.id
_entity.type
_entity.pdbx_description
1 polymer ?
#
loop_
_entity_poly.entity_id
_entity_poly.type
_entity_poly.pdbx_seq_one_letter_code
_entity_poly.pdbx_strand_id
1 'polypeptide(L)'
;MDREITGFKCFNRGDDIVERKELSWRGPFSWSVVKGATDLPNTSGVYLWTFPFRDGYVVYLAGVTKSTKSRFKSHFYAFRGGKYTILDLDSLSKEKRVEKWHGFSFSKEHKKLYESFPESLRDEISLLGQGFMDAMKIFVVEMENVRERERLEASIMHNIYYSKESWSEIADRGMRLKERYNNEIPINARNIVSGKLYGLPEELEY
;
A
#
# COMPACT_ATOMS: atom_id res chain seq x y z
N MET A 1 21.10 21.78 -12.15
CA MET A 1 20.68 21.26 -13.47
C MET A 1 19.37 20.56 -13.22
N ASP A 2 18.32 21.39 -13.17
CA ASP A 2 16.99 21.01 -12.74
C ASP A 2 16.36 20.09 -13.78
N ARG A 3 15.86 18.93 -13.34
CA ARG A 3 14.95 18.13 -14.13
C ARG A 3 13.61 18.18 -13.42
N GLU A 4 12.74 19.03 -13.92
CA GLU A 4 11.30 18.95 -13.69
C GLU A 4 10.85 17.50 -13.92
N ILE A 5 10.30 16.87 -12.89
CA ILE A 5 9.53 15.65 -13.05
C ILE A 5 8.09 16.09 -13.30
N THR A 6 7.80 16.49 -14.53
CA THR A 6 6.43 16.68 -15.01
C THR A 6 6.25 15.75 -16.20
N GLY A 7 5.50 14.67 -16.03
CA GLY A 7 5.40 13.70 -17.12
C GLY A 7 4.43 12.55 -16.94
N PHE A 8 3.31 12.71 -16.23
CA PHE A 8 2.14 11.91 -16.59
C PHE A 8 1.68 12.40 -17.98
N LYS A 9 2.00 11.63 -19.02
CA LYS A 9 1.69 11.96 -20.41
C LYS A 9 0.16 11.98 -20.62
N CYS A 10 -0.43 13.16 -20.49
CA CYS A 10 -1.67 13.49 -21.16
C CYS A 10 -1.32 14.35 -22.36
N PHE A 11 -1.38 13.75 -23.55
CA PHE A 11 -1.14 14.45 -24.80
C PHE A 11 -2.20 15.55 -24.97
N ASN A 12 -1.74 16.80 -25.12
CA ASN A 12 -2.50 18.01 -25.43
C ASN A 12 -3.67 18.35 -24.49
N ARG A 13 -3.39 19.14 -23.45
CA ARG A 13 -4.42 19.91 -22.74
C ARG A 13 -4.17 21.40 -22.93
N GLY A 14 -5.25 22.15 -23.21
CA GLY A 14 -5.34 23.54 -22.78
C GLY A 14 -5.54 23.56 -21.26
N ASP A 15 -5.01 24.57 -20.60
CA ASP A 15 -4.76 24.62 -19.14
C ASP A 15 -6.01 24.59 -18.22
N ASP A 16 -7.22 24.32 -18.72
CA ASP A 16 -8.39 24.94 -18.11
C ASP A 16 -9.24 24.09 -17.16
N ILE A 17 -9.00 22.78 -16.97
CA ILE A 17 -9.82 21.96 -16.04
C ILE A 17 -9.00 20.92 -15.27
N VAL A 18 -8.62 21.28 -14.04
CA VAL A 18 -8.08 20.38 -13.00
C VAL A 18 -8.93 20.51 -11.74
N GLU A 19 -9.43 19.41 -11.23
CA GLU A 19 -10.12 19.37 -9.94
C GLU A 19 -9.09 19.35 -8.80
N ARG A 20 -9.38 20.04 -7.69
CA ARG A 20 -8.51 20.06 -6.50
C ARG A 20 -9.23 19.44 -5.32
N LYS A 21 -8.56 18.55 -4.59
CA LYS A 21 -9.10 17.90 -3.39
C LYS A 21 -8.10 17.89 -2.26
N GLU A 22 -8.59 17.89 -1.03
CA GLU A 22 -7.79 17.57 0.15
C GLU A 22 -8.12 16.15 0.63
N LEU A 23 -7.08 15.33 0.81
CA LEU A 23 -7.19 13.95 1.24
C LEU A 23 -6.66 13.82 2.66
N SER A 24 -7.57 13.69 3.63
CA SER A 24 -7.22 13.52 5.04
C SER A 24 -6.97 12.05 5.38
N TRP A 25 -5.71 11.68 5.54
CA TRP A 25 -5.29 10.33 5.91
C TRP A 25 -5.38 10.13 7.43
N ARG A 26 -6.16 9.15 7.86
CA ARG A 26 -6.25 8.71 9.27
C ARG A 26 -5.24 7.60 9.54
N GLY A 27 -4.55 7.67 10.66
CA GLY A 27 -3.55 6.69 11.09
C GLY A 27 -2.48 7.35 11.97
N PRO A 28 -1.41 6.63 12.35
CA PRO A 28 -1.15 5.22 12.05
C PRO A 28 -2.01 4.27 12.91
N PHE A 29 -2.74 3.35 12.27
CA PHE A 29 -3.38 2.22 12.96
C PHE A 29 -2.46 1.01 13.01
N SER A 30 -2.65 0.13 13.99
CA SER A 30 -1.89 -1.12 14.13
C SER A 30 -2.76 -2.34 13.83
N TRP A 31 -2.15 -3.44 13.39
CA TRP A 31 -2.87 -4.70 13.13
C TRP A 31 -3.42 -5.38 14.38
N SER A 32 -2.92 -5.04 15.57
CA SER A 32 -3.48 -5.46 16.85
C SER A 32 -4.97 -5.14 16.98
N VAL A 33 -5.45 -4.10 16.28
CA VAL A 33 -6.84 -3.67 16.22
C VAL A 33 -7.74 -4.69 15.47
N VAL A 34 -7.19 -5.51 14.56
CA VAL A 34 -7.95 -6.50 13.78
C VAL A 34 -8.42 -7.68 14.65
N LYS A 35 -7.78 -7.92 15.81
CA LYS A 35 -8.17 -8.98 16.76
C LYS A 35 -9.31 -8.57 17.70
N GLY A 36 -9.76 -7.31 17.70
CA GLY A 36 -10.91 -6.90 18.52
C GLY A 36 -11.12 -5.41 18.81
N ALA A 37 -10.35 -4.47 18.24
CA ALA A 37 -10.47 -3.06 18.62
C ALA A 37 -11.32 -2.24 17.64
N THR A 38 -12.05 -1.32 18.24
CA THR A 38 -13.02 -0.37 17.68
C THR A 38 -12.40 0.71 16.79
N ASP A 39 -11.08 0.78 16.71
CA ASP A 39 -10.40 2.02 16.34
C ASP A 39 -10.12 2.15 14.84
N LEU A 40 -10.09 1.04 14.08
CA LEU A 40 -10.02 1.12 12.62
C LEU A 40 -11.42 1.45 12.08
N PRO A 41 -11.62 2.65 11.50
CA PRO A 41 -12.92 3.05 10.98
C PRO A 41 -13.32 2.09 9.87
N ASN A 42 -14.57 1.62 9.88
CA ASN A 42 -15.10 0.80 8.79
C ASN A 42 -15.52 1.70 7.63
N THR A 43 -14.59 1.98 6.73
CA THR A 43 -14.80 2.90 5.62
C THR A 43 -14.53 2.24 4.28
N SER A 44 -15.10 2.82 3.24
CA SER A 44 -14.72 2.60 1.86
C SER A 44 -13.63 3.62 1.49
N GLY A 45 -12.66 3.24 0.64
CA GLY A 45 -11.59 4.17 0.24
C GLY A 45 -10.26 3.50 -0.09
N VAL A 46 -9.16 4.22 0.14
CA VAL A 46 -7.78 3.77 -0.09
C VAL A 46 -7.06 3.59 1.25
N TYR A 47 -6.27 2.54 1.37
CA TYR A 47 -5.43 2.27 2.53
C TYR A 47 -3.96 2.16 2.12
N LEU A 48 -3.06 2.53 3.03
CA LEU A 48 -1.63 2.32 2.90
C LEU A 48 -1.19 1.30 3.93
N TRP A 49 -0.34 0.38 3.50
CA TRP A 49 0.53 -0.40 4.36
C TRP A 49 1.87 0.28 4.42
N THR A 50 2.35 0.52 5.63
CA THR A 50 3.58 1.27 5.86
C THR A 50 4.43 0.59 6.93
N PHE A 51 5.73 0.87 6.92
CA PHE A 51 6.64 0.47 8.00
C PHE A 51 7.29 1.70 8.61
N PRO A 52 7.55 1.72 9.93
CA PRO A 52 8.39 2.74 10.55
C PRO A 52 9.71 2.86 9.80
N PHE A 53 10.08 4.07 9.42
CA PHE A 53 11.23 4.32 8.57
C PHE A 53 11.79 5.73 8.78
N ARG A 54 13.07 5.81 9.19
CA ARG A 54 13.75 7.07 9.52
C ARG A 54 12.92 7.91 10.51
N ASP A 55 12.52 9.12 10.09
CA ASP A 55 11.72 10.09 10.85
C ASP A 55 10.19 9.97 10.61
N GLY A 56 9.73 8.90 9.97
CA GLY A 56 8.31 8.69 9.68
C GLY A 56 8.01 7.24 9.29
N TYR A 57 7.32 7.08 8.16
CA TYR A 57 6.97 5.76 7.63
C TYR A 57 7.25 5.66 6.14
N VAL A 58 7.57 4.47 5.64
CA VAL A 58 7.67 4.18 4.21
C VAL A 58 6.46 3.39 3.74
N VAL A 59 5.86 3.84 2.63
CA VAL A 59 4.74 3.14 1.99
C VAL A 59 5.27 1.85 1.36
N TYR A 60 4.78 0.73 1.86
CA TYR A 60 5.01 -0.59 1.28
C TYR A 60 4.01 -0.87 0.16
N LEU A 61 2.74 -0.51 0.35
CA LEU A 61 1.66 -0.76 -0.61
C LEU A 61 0.50 0.22 -0.39
N ALA A 62 -0.15 0.63 -1.48
CA ALA A 62 -1.47 1.24 -1.48
C ALA A 62 -2.51 0.23 -1.98
N GLY A 63 -3.70 0.24 -1.38
CA GLY A 63 -4.76 -0.69 -1.73
C GLY A 63 -6.14 -0.07 -1.66
N VAL A 64 -7.07 -0.48 -2.54
CA VAL A 64 -8.47 -0.02 -2.47
C VAL A 64 -9.38 -0.99 -1.72
N THR A 65 -10.40 -0.47 -1.03
CA THR A 65 -11.41 -1.29 -0.35
C THR A 65 -12.80 -0.67 -0.34
N LYS A 66 -13.83 -1.52 -0.24
CA LYS A 66 -15.22 -1.13 0.08
C LYS A 66 -15.53 -1.15 1.58
N SER A 67 -14.72 -1.87 2.35
CA SER A 67 -14.79 -1.96 3.81
C SER A 67 -13.41 -2.32 4.32
N THR A 68 -12.78 -1.41 5.03
CA THR A 68 -11.53 -1.66 5.76
C THR A 68 -11.68 -2.88 6.66
N LYS A 69 -12.71 -2.99 7.51
CA LYS A 69 -12.90 -4.14 8.41
C LYS A 69 -12.89 -5.48 7.68
N SER A 70 -13.69 -5.61 6.62
CA SER A 70 -13.73 -6.84 5.83
C SER A 70 -12.39 -7.12 5.16
N ARG A 71 -11.76 -6.10 4.58
CA ARG A 71 -10.50 -6.25 3.83
C ARG A 71 -9.33 -6.64 4.74
N PHE A 72 -9.16 -5.97 5.87
CA PHE A 72 -8.09 -6.28 6.82
C PHE A 72 -8.28 -7.65 7.48
N LYS A 73 -9.53 -8.09 7.72
CA LYS A 73 -9.81 -9.47 8.12
C LYS A 73 -9.36 -10.49 7.07
N SER A 74 -9.67 -10.25 5.79
CA SER A 74 -9.21 -11.11 4.69
C SER A 74 -7.68 -11.17 4.60
N HIS A 75 -7.03 -10.00 4.72
CA HIS A 75 -5.57 -9.91 4.70
C HIS A 75 -4.92 -10.64 5.88
N PHE A 76 -5.48 -10.53 7.09
CA PHE A 76 -5.01 -11.25 8.27
C PHE A 76 -4.93 -12.76 8.03
N TYR A 77 -5.99 -13.36 7.49
CA TYR A 77 -5.97 -14.79 7.17
C TYR A 77 -5.03 -15.13 6.02
N ALA A 78 -4.86 -14.24 5.04
CA ALA A 78 -3.94 -14.44 3.94
C ALA A 78 -2.46 -14.41 4.39
N PHE A 79 -2.08 -13.52 5.31
CA PHE A 79 -0.76 -13.52 5.93
C PHE A 79 -0.51 -14.83 6.70
N ARG A 80 -1.46 -15.24 7.55
CA ARG A 80 -1.34 -16.48 8.34
C ARG A 80 -1.29 -17.74 7.48
N GLY A 81 -1.85 -17.70 6.27
CA GLY A 81 -1.81 -18.77 5.28
C GLY A 81 -0.66 -18.67 4.28
N GLY A 82 0.37 -17.86 4.55
CA GLY A 82 1.58 -17.79 3.74
C GLY A 82 1.42 -17.19 2.33
N LYS A 83 0.33 -16.47 2.07
CA LYS A 83 0.04 -15.92 0.73
C LYS A 83 0.85 -14.67 0.39
N TYR A 84 1.30 -13.95 1.41
CA TYR A 84 2.06 -12.71 1.25
C TYR A 84 3.56 -12.98 1.35
N THR A 85 4.33 -12.26 0.55
CA THR A 85 5.78 -12.15 0.74
C THR A 85 6.04 -11.42 2.04
N ILE A 86 6.97 -11.95 2.84
CA ILE A 86 7.36 -11.38 4.13
C ILE A 86 8.81 -10.94 4.01
N LEU A 87 9.06 -9.67 4.28
CA LEU A 87 10.40 -9.11 4.25
C LEU A 87 11.10 -9.26 5.61
N ASP A 88 12.41 -9.28 5.58
CA ASP A 88 13.24 -9.08 6.76
C ASP A 88 13.16 -7.64 7.25
N LEU A 89 12.48 -7.44 8.38
CA LEU A 89 12.27 -6.12 8.99
C LEU A 89 13.60 -5.46 9.40
N ASP A 90 14.61 -6.24 9.80
CA ASP A 90 15.93 -5.71 10.16
C ASP A 90 16.65 -5.14 8.93
N SER A 91 16.52 -5.81 7.79
CA SER A 91 17.05 -5.32 6.51
C SER A 91 16.28 -4.10 5.99
N LEU A 92 14.98 -3.98 6.25
CA LEU A 92 14.16 -2.83 5.86
C LEU A 92 14.69 -1.53 6.49
N SER A 93 15.12 -1.57 7.76
CA SER A 93 15.75 -0.42 8.44
C SER A 93 17.04 0.06 7.78
N LYS A 94 17.68 -0.82 6.99
CA LYS A 94 18.91 -0.58 6.23
C LYS A 94 18.64 -0.33 4.74
N GLU A 95 17.38 -0.11 4.37
CA GLU A 95 16.94 0.17 2.99
C GLU A 95 17.20 -0.99 2.03
N LYS A 96 17.17 -2.21 2.56
CA LYS A 96 17.36 -3.44 1.78
C LYS A 96 16.09 -4.25 1.77
N ARG A 97 15.60 -4.57 0.57
CA ARG A 97 14.54 -5.55 0.38
C ARG A 97 15.14 -6.95 0.42
N VAL A 98 14.90 -7.67 1.51
CA VAL A 98 15.30 -9.08 1.68
C VAL A 98 14.05 -9.87 2.03
N GLU A 99 13.75 -10.93 1.29
CA GLU A 99 12.60 -11.79 1.56
C GLU A 99 12.98 -12.86 2.60
N LYS A 100 12.21 -12.98 3.68
CA LYS A 100 12.25 -14.13 4.60
C LYS A 100 11.33 -15.25 4.13
N TRP A 101 10.28 -14.88 3.42
CA TRP A 101 9.31 -15.81 2.87
C TRP A 101 8.78 -15.27 1.55
N HIS A 102 8.80 -16.11 0.51
CA HIS A 102 8.19 -15.77 -0.76
C HIS A 102 6.73 -16.19 -0.74
N GLY A 103 5.83 -15.21 -0.80
CA GLY A 103 4.40 -15.44 -0.73
C GLY A 103 3.90 -16.22 -1.92
N PHE A 104 2.99 -17.14 -1.68
CA PHE A 104 2.29 -17.78 -2.76
C PHE A 104 1.14 -16.90 -3.25
N SER A 105 1.31 -16.31 -4.43
CA SER A 105 0.20 -15.68 -5.15
C SER A 105 -1.02 -16.63 -5.23
N PHE A 106 -2.21 -16.09 -5.46
CA PHE A 106 -3.54 -16.76 -5.34
C PHE A 106 -3.80 -18.00 -6.24
N SER A 107 -2.78 -18.69 -6.78
CA SER A 107 -2.95 -19.89 -7.58
C SER A 107 -3.43 -21.08 -6.72
N LYS A 108 -4.26 -21.95 -7.31
CA LYS A 108 -4.77 -23.18 -6.65
C LYS A 108 -3.65 -24.18 -6.37
N GLU A 109 -2.62 -24.19 -7.21
CA GLU A 109 -1.46 -25.08 -7.09
C GLU A 109 -0.64 -24.75 -5.86
N HIS A 110 -0.43 -23.47 -5.58
CA HIS A 110 0.28 -23.06 -4.39
C HIS A 110 -0.45 -23.38 -3.09
N LYS A 111 -1.79 -23.35 -3.10
CA LYS A 111 -2.57 -23.75 -1.92
C LYS A 111 -2.29 -25.22 -1.56
N LYS A 112 -2.29 -26.11 -2.54
CA LYS A 112 -1.96 -27.53 -2.33
C LYS A 112 -0.53 -27.71 -1.84
N LEU A 113 0.42 -26.93 -2.39
CA LEU A 113 1.80 -26.94 -1.93
C LEU A 113 1.90 -26.52 -0.46
N TYR A 114 1.29 -25.40 -0.07
CA TYR A 114 1.27 -24.95 1.32
C TYR A 114 0.62 -25.98 2.25
N GLU A 115 -0.48 -26.60 1.84
CA GLU A 115 -1.16 -27.66 2.61
C GLU A 115 -0.32 -28.93 2.74
N SER A 116 0.62 -29.17 1.82
CA SER A 116 1.55 -30.32 1.86
C SER A 116 2.73 -30.12 2.82
N PHE A 117 2.95 -28.89 3.30
CA PHE A 117 4.06 -28.62 4.22
C PHE A 117 3.84 -29.23 5.61
N PRO A 118 4.93 -29.61 6.30
CA PRO A 118 4.87 -29.99 7.70
C PRO A 118 4.22 -28.89 8.54
N GLU A 119 3.49 -29.30 9.59
CA GLU A 119 2.81 -28.37 10.50
C GLU A 119 3.77 -27.33 11.10
N SER A 120 4.96 -27.76 11.52
CA SER A 120 6.00 -26.88 12.06
C SER A 120 6.41 -25.75 11.10
N LEU A 121 6.51 -26.03 9.80
CA LEU A 121 6.85 -25.01 8.80
C LEU A 121 5.68 -24.05 8.57
N ARG A 122 4.44 -24.55 8.58
CA ARG A 122 3.25 -23.69 8.47
C ARG A 122 3.12 -22.77 9.68
N ASP A 123 3.44 -23.26 10.87
CA ASP A 123 3.47 -22.47 12.10
C ASP A 123 4.55 -21.38 12.04
N GLU A 124 5.75 -21.71 11.57
CA GLU A 124 6.83 -20.74 11.35
C GLU A 124 6.42 -19.63 10.39
N ILE A 125 5.83 -19.99 9.23
CA ILE A 125 5.32 -19.01 8.26
C ILE A 125 4.22 -18.13 8.89
N SER A 126 3.33 -18.72 9.69
CA SER A 126 2.28 -17.99 10.40
C SER A 126 2.85 -16.99 11.40
N LEU A 127 3.89 -17.37 12.13
CA LEU A 127 4.61 -16.51 13.08
C LEU A 127 5.34 -15.37 12.38
N LEU A 128 6.03 -15.65 11.26
CA LEU A 128 6.65 -14.63 10.42
C LEU A 128 5.60 -13.62 9.92
N GLY A 129 4.45 -14.11 9.44
CA GLY A 129 3.36 -13.26 8.97
C GLY A 129 2.77 -12.39 10.08
N GLN A 130 2.64 -12.93 11.29
CA GLN A 130 2.20 -12.17 12.46
C GLN A 130 3.20 -11.07 12.82
N GLY A 131 4.50 -11.37 12.90
CA GLY A 131 5.52 -10.36 13.19
C GLY A 131 5.59 -9.25 12.15
N PHE A 132 5.44 -9.60 10.86
CA PHE A 132 5.37 -8.63 9.77
C PHE A 132 4.17 -7.69 9.89
N MET A 133 2.99 -8.24 10.20
CA MET A 133 1.79 -7.44 10.47
C MET A 133 1.96 -6.56 11.71
N ASP A 134 2.56 -7.06 12.79
CA ASP A 134 2.72 -6.28 14.04
C ASP A 134 3.62 -5.05 13.84
N ALA A 135 4.63 -5.14 12.98
CA ALA A 135 5.49 -4.03 12.59
C ALA A 135 4.81 -3.02 11.65
N MET A 136 3.83 -3.47 10.86
CA MET A 136 3.17 -2.65 9.85
C MET A 136 2.19 -1.64 10.48
N LYS A 137 2.20 -0.42 9.97
CA LYS A 137 1.21 0.62 10.27
C LYS A 137 0.30 0.88 9.08
N ILE A 138 -0.95 1.20 9.39
CA ILE A 138 -2.02 1.38 8.41
C ILE A 138 -2.46 2.84 8.41
N PHE A 139 -2.56 3.43 7.21
CA PHE A 139 -3.23 4.71 7.01
C PHE A 139 -4.43 4.50 6.09
N VAL A 140 -5.52 5.26 6.29
CA VAL A 140 -6.72 5.15 5.46
C VAL A 140 -7.26 6.53 5.10
N VAL A 141 -7.71 6.68 3.86
CA VAL A 141 -8.51 7.82 3.41
C VAL A 141 -9.86 7.31 2.95
N GLU A 142 -10.92 7.97 3.39
CA GLU A 142 -12.29 7.67 3.00
C GLU A 142 -12.58 8.28 1.63
N MET A 143 -13.13 7.49 0.72
CA MET A 143 -13.41 7.91 -0.65
C MET A 143 -14.49 7.03 -1.24
N GLU A 144 -15.65 7.60 -1.56
CA GLU A 144 -16.79 6.82 -2.05
C GLU A 144 -16.71 6.49 -3.54
N ASN A 145 -16.07 7.31 -4.36
CA ASN A 145 -15.96 7.04 -5.79
C ASN A 145 -14.96 5.90 -6.06
N VAL A 146 -15.44 4.76 -6.59
CA VAL A 146 -14.61 3.58 -6.87
C VAL A 146 -13.50 3.88 -7.87
N ARG A 147 -13.79 4.67 -8.91
CA ARG A 147 -12.83 4.99 -9.95
C ARG A 147 -11.72 5.90 -9.44
N GLU A 148 -12.06 6.86 -8.59
CA GLU A 148 -11.05 7.70 -7.92
C GLU A 148 -10.14 6.88 -7.00
N ARG A 149 -10.68 5.88 -6.28
CA ARG A 149 -9.85 4.99 -5.44
C ARG A 149 -8.79 4.28 -6.27
N GLU A 150 -9.20 3.71 -7.40
CA GLU A 150 -8.32 2.97 -8.32
C GLU A 150 -7.25 3.88 -8.92
N ARG A 151 -7.62 5.10 -9.32
CA ARG A 151 -6.69 6.11 -9.83
C ARG A 151 -5.69 6.56 -8.77
N LEU A 152 -6.15 6.83 -7.54
CA LEU A 152 -5.30 7.22 -6.42
C LEU A 152 -4.33 6.09 -6.03
N GLU A 153 -4.81 4.84 -5.94
CA GLU A 153 -3.95 3.66 -5.72
C GLU A 153 -2.86 3.56 -6.78
N ALA A 154 -3.23 3.70 -8.06
CA ALA A 154 -2.28 3.68 -9.16
C ALA A 154 -1.26 4.81 -9.05
N SER A 155 -1.68 6.06 -8.91
CA SER A 155 -0.78 7.22 -8.83
C SER A 155 0.19 7.13 -7.66
N ILE A 156 -0.24 6.67 -6.48
CA ILE A 156 0.65 6.49 -5.32
C ILE A 156 1.72 5.44 -5.63
N MET A 157 1.30 4.26 -6.11
CA MET A 157 2.25 3.18 -6.40
C MET A 157 3.19 3.56 -7.55
N HIS A 158 2.70 4.21 -8.61
CA HIS A 158 3.56 4.68 -9.70
C HIS A 158 4.54 5.76 -9.25
N ASN A 159 4.11 6.70 -8.39
CA ASN A 159 5.02 7.68 -7.80
C ASN A 159 6.18 7.00 -7.05
N ILE A 160 5.89 5.95 -6.29
CA ILE A 160 6.92 5.13 -5.65
C ILE A 160 7.78 4.44 -6.70
N TYR A 161 7.18 3.80 -7.70
CA TYR A 161 7.90 3.01 -8.68
C TYR A 161 8.85 3.82 -9.56
N TYR A 162 8.52 5.10 -9.82
CA TYR A 162 9.37 6.00 -10.59
C TYR A 162 10.40 6.76 -9.74
N SER A 163 10.32 6.67 -8.41
CA SER A 163 11.29 7.27 -7.52
C SER A 163 12.65 6.57 -7.64
N LYS A 164 13.71 7.37 -7.73
CA LYS A 164 15.11 6.91 -7.76
C LYS A 164 15.72 6.75 -6.36
N GLU A 165 14.93 7.05 -5.33
CA GLU A 165 15.35 6.93 -3.95
C GLU A 165 15.45 5.46 -3.55
N SER A 166 16.45 5.10 -2.75
CA SER A 166 16.67 3.73 -2.27
C SER A 166 15.47 3.12 -1.53
N TRP A 167 14.68 3.94 -0.83
CA TRP A 167 13.49 3.48 -0.12
C TRP A 167 12.38 2.98 -1.06
N SER A 168 12.38 3.35 -2.35
CA SER A 168 11.34 2.93 -3.30
C SER A 168 11.38 1.43 -3.58
N GLU A 169 12.55 0.82 -3.45
CA GLU A 169 12.76 -0.63 -3.61
C GLU A 169 12.10 -1.45 -2.50
N ILE A 170 11.69 -0.83 -1.39
CA ILE A 170 10.97 -1.51 -0.30
C ILE A 170 9.54 -1.87 -0.73
N ALA A 171 8.91 -1.05 -1.58
CA ALA A 171 7.51 -1.23 -1.94
C ALA A 171 7.24 -2.55 -2.68
N ASP A 172 6.04 -3.08 -2.48
CA ASP A 172 5.57 -4.25 -3.20
C ASP A 172 5.47 -3.98 -4.70
N ARG A 173 5.64 -5.02 -5.53
CA ARG A 173 5.72 -4.89 -6.99
C ARG A 173 4.77 -5.87 -7.68
N GLY A 174 4.49 -5.62 -8.97
CA GLY A 174 3.64 -6.51 -9.78
C GLY A 174 2.14 -6.35 -9.54
N MET A 175 1.72 -5.25 -8.90
CA MET A 175 0.31 -4.91 -8.73
C MET A 175 -0.37 -4.59 -10.06
N ARG A 176 -1.63 -5.02 -10.22
CA ARG A 176 -2.46 -4.62 -11.36
C ARG A 176 -3.12 -3.27 -11.07
N LEU A 177 -2.44 -2.19 -11.45
CA LEU A 177 -2.88 -0.82 -11.25
C LEU A 177 -3.74 -0.31 -12.41
N LYS A 178 -4.67 0.60 -12.11
CA LYS A 178 -5.57 1.21 -13.10
C LYS A 178 -5.42 2.72 -13.12
N GLU A 179 -4.41 3.19 -13.85
CA GLU A 179 -4.15 4.60 -14.09
C GLU A 179 -5.35 5.35 -14.67
N ARG A 180 -5.30 6.68 -14.59
CA ARG A 180 -6.27 7.61 -15.19
C ARG A 180 -6.35 7.42 -16.72
N TYR A 181 -7.56 7.49 -17.26
CA TYR A 181 -7.80 7.53 -18.70
C TYR A 181 -7.64 8.96 -19.23
N ASN A 182 -7.33 9.09 -20.52
CA ASN A 182 -7.12 10.41 -21.15
C ASN A 182 -8.36 11.31 -21.13
N ASN A 183 -9.57 10.72 -21.08
CA ASN A 183 -10.84 11.44 -21.02
C ASN A 183 -11.31 11.75 -19.59
N GLU A 184 -10.55 11.36 -18.56
CA GLU A 184 -10.86 11.69 -17.17
C GLU A 184 -10.20 13.01 -16.77
N ILE A 185 -10.97 13.88 -16.11
CA ILE A 185 -10.47 15.12 -15.51
C ILE A 185 -9.44 14.76 -14.43
N PRO A 186 -8.25 15.39 -14.40
CA PRO A 186 -7.26 15.16 -13.35
C PRO A 186 -7.74 15.72 -12.04
N ILE A 187 -7.36 15.02 -10.97
CA ILE A 187 -7.53 15.52 -9.63
C ILE A 187 -6.14 15.75 -9.05
N ASN A 188 -5.81 17.00 -8.76
CA ASN A 188 -4.65 17.31 -7.92
C ASN A 188 -5.10 17.21 -6.46
N ALA A 189 -4.64 16.17 -5.76
CA ALA A 189 -4.90 15.99 -4.35
C ALA A 189 -3.75 16.50 -3.50
N ARG A 190 -4.10 17.28 -2.48
CA ARG A 190 -3.25 17.59 -1.34
C ARG A 190 -3.43 16.55 -0.25
N ASN A 191 -2.37 15.80 0.06
CA ASN A 191 -2.36 14.79 1.10
C ASN A 191 -2.11 15.42 2.47
N ILE A 192 -3.13 15.37 3.32
CA ILE A 192 -3.06 15.81 4.72
C ILE A 192 -2.85 14.58 5.59
N VAL A 193 -1.68 14.46 6.20
CA VAL A 193 -1.31 13.32 7.05
C VAL A 193 -0.50 13.80 8.26
N SER A 194 -0.70 13.15 9.41
CA SER A 194 0.11 13.38 10.60
C SER A 194 1.47 12.71 10.45
N GLY A 195 2.50 13.49 10.13
CA GLY A 195 3.88 13.02 10.01
C GLY A 195 4.29 12.70 8.58
N LYS A 196 5.48 12.12 8.43
CA LYS A 196 6.10 11.92 7.12
C LYS A 196 5.82 10.54 6.56
N LEU A 197 5.33 10.49 5.31
CA LEU A 197 5.11 9.26 4.56
C LEU A 197 5.99 9.24 3.30
N TYR A 198 7.10 8.50 3.36
CA TYR A 198 7.92 8.24 2.19
C TYR A 198 7.12 7.44 1.16
N GLY A 199 7.02 7.98 -0.06
CA GLY A 199 6.20 7.43 -1.15
C GLY A 199 4.87 8.13 -1.37
N LEU A 200 4.42 8.98 -0.43
CA LEU A 200 3.23 9.81 -0.59
C LEU A 200 3.63 11.30 -0.57
N PRO A 201 3.64 11.99 -1.72
CA PRO A 201 3.99 13.42 -1.78
C PRO A 201 2.88 14.29 -1.18
N GLU A 202 3.21 15.54 -0.82
CA GLU A 202 2.20 16.51 -0.32
C GLU A 202 1.11 16.76 -1.38
N GLU A 203 1.50 16.86 -2.65
CA GLU A 203 0.57 16.96 -3.78
C GLU A 203 0.77 15.79 -4.75
N LEU A 204 -0.33 15.22 -5.23
CA LEU A 204 -0.34 14.11 -6.17
C LEU A 204 -1.49 14.28 -7.17
N GLU A 205 -1.17 14.25 -8.46
CA GLU A 205 -2.19 14.14 -9.51
C GLU A 205 -2.62 12.68 -9.69
N TYR A 206 -3.92 12.45 -9.79
CA TYR A 206 -4.50 11.16 -10.19
C TYR A 206 -5.70 11.30 -11.09
#